data_AF-A0A819V023-F1
#
_entry.id   AF-A0A819V023-F1
#
_cell.length_a   1.000
_cell.length_b   1.000
_cell.length_c   1.000
_cell.angle_alpha   90.00
_cell.angle_beta   90.00
_cell.angle_gamma   90.00
#
_symmetry.space_group_name_H-M   'P 1'
#
loop_
_entity.id
_entity.type
_entity.pdbx_description
1 polymer ?
#
loop_
_entity_poly.entity_id
_entity_poly.type
_entity_poly.pdbx_seq_one_letter_code
_entity_poly.pdbx_strand_id
1 'polypeptide(L)'
;MTAPILFNDKKHLGKFSLIWLDQNANLSKDIEQRLRSIINHLKQFQDIEQCHQYIEQSLEQNRLILIVNDEFGKIIIPHIHYIDKLLSIYVYYSDNNIDKQWSSKFQKIKSVVVHIDELISEIKKNFKIQRKLEESFAINGYSLHNQSRTRLNIPFLLSQIFLDSLLRLESNENDQNNLIRYLQHEYENNPNELNNIQQFKENYISNKVLWWYEKKDFFFSSTLNAVLKTENLSMMFLFRSFLFDIQEQLRKYQSKQRLKVYR
;
A
#
# COMPACT_ATOMS: atom_id res chain seq x y z
N MET A 1 -16.25 8.96 30.17
CA MET A 1 -15.38 9.98 29.55
C MET A 1 -14.25 9.26 28.84
N THR A 2 -14.43 8.94 27.56
CA THR A 2 -13.44 8.26 26.73
C THR A 2 -12.46 9.29 26.18
N ALA A 3 -11.18 9.15 26.54
CA ALA A 3 -10.11 9.99 26.02
C ALA A 3 -10.02 9.85 24.50
N PRO A 4 -9.78 10.94 23.74
CA PRO A 4 -9.52 10.84 22.32
C PRO A 4 -8.20 10.08 22.14
N ILE A 5 -8.24 8.99 21.38
CA ILE A 5 -7.05 8.26 20.96
C ILE A 5 -6.26 9.22 20.06
N LEU A 6 -5.16 9.76 20.59
CA LEU A 6 -4.22 10.60 19.85
C LEU A 6 -3.54 9.73 18.79
N PHE A 7 -4.00 9.85 17.55
CA PHE A 7 -3.32 9.29 16.38
C PHE A 7 -2.07 10.11 16.10
N ASN A 8 -0.95 9.75 16.74
CA ASN A 8 0.36 10.36 16.45
C ASN A 8 1.34 9.39 15.77
N ASP A 9 0.83 8.33 15.14
CA ASP A 9 1.63 7.51 14.25
C ASP A 9 1.71 8.21 12.89
N LYS A 10 2.80 8.97 12.67
CA LYS A 10 3.23 9.50 11.36
C LYS A 10 3.62 8.38 10.36
N LYS A 11 2.96 7.24 10.40
CA LYS A 11 3.18 6.11 9.50
C LYS A 11 1.97 6.01 8.57
N HIS A 12 2.16 6.44 7.32
CA HIS A 12 1.20 6.15 6.27
C HIS A 12 1.05 4.64 6.13
N LEU A 13 -0.18 4.16 6.00
CA LEU A 13 -0.49 2.73 5.95
C LEU A 13 -0.09 2.09 4.61
N GLY A 14 0.14 2.91 3.59
CA GLY A 14 0.59 2.47 2.29
C GLY A 14 2.05 1.99 2.32
N LYS A 15 2.25 0.69 2.08
CA LYS A 15 3.60 0.13 1.80
C LYS A 15 4.25 0.79 0.58
N PHE A 16 3.47 1.35 -0.33
CA PHE A 16 3.95 1.96 -1.57
C PHE A 16 3.82 3.47 -1.53
N SER A 17 4.87 4.17 -1.96
CA SER A 17 4.89 5.61 -2.16
C SER A 17 5.28 5.94 -3.58
N LEU A 18 4.52 6.83 -4.20
CA LEU A 18 4.81 7.38 -5.51
C LEU A 18 5.52 8.72 -5.34
N ILE A 19 6.66 8.87 -6.00
CA ILE A 19 7.48 10.07 -5.98
C ILE A 19 7.46 10.65 -7.39
N TRP A 20 7.07 11.92 -7.52
CA TRP A 20 7.13 12.68 -8.76
C TRP A 20 8.22 13.74 -8.63
N LEU A 21 9.22 13.69 -9.50
CA LEU A 21 10.32 14.65 -9.55
C LEU A 21 10.30 15.38 -10.91
N ASP A 22 9.93 16.66 -10.88
CA ASP A 22 9.86 17.54 -12.05
C ASP A 22 10.14 18.98 -11.67
N GLN A 23 10.85 19.69 -12.55
CA GLN A 23 11.09 21.11 -12.44
C GLN A 23 9.79 21.93 -12.56
N ASN A 24 8.85 21.49 -13.40
CA ASN A 24 7.55 22.13 -13.60
C ASN A 24 6.48 21.49 -12.71
N ALA A 25 6.67 21.64 -11.40
CA ALA A 25 6.00 20.91 -10.33
C ALA A 25 4.47 21.07 -10.17
N ASN A 26 3.76 21.61 -11.15
CA ASN A 26 2.30 21.68 -11.11
C ASN A 26 1.72 20.57 -11.99
N LEU A 27 1.62 19.38 -11.39
CA LEU A 27 0.76 18.35 -11.94
C LEU A 27 -0.65 18.90 -12.06
N SER A 28 -1.31 18.69 -13.19
CA SER A 28 -2.74 18.99 -13.27
C SER A 28 -3.49 18.15 -12.24
N LYS A 29 -4.53 18.73 -11.62
CA LYS A 29 -5.33 18.04 -10.60
C LYS A 29 -5.86 16.70 -11.10
N ASP A 30 -6.18 16.60 -12.39
CA ASP A 30 -6.68 15.38 -13.02
C ASP A 30 -5.63 14.26 -13.04
N ILE A 31 -4.38 14.58 -13.40
CA ILE A 31 -3.28 13.59 -13.38
C ILE A 31 -3.00 13.18 -11.94
N GLU A 32 -3.03 14.11 -10.99
CA GLU A 32 -2.77 13.84 -9.58
C GLU A 32 -3.80 12.84 -9.02
N GLN A 33 -5.08 13.08 -9.29
CA GLN A 33 -6.17 12.19 -8.86
C GLN A 33 -6.05 10.81 -9.51
N ARG A 34 -5.66 10.74 -10.79
CA ARG A 34 -5.45 9.46 -11.47
C ARG A 34 -4.29 8.67 -10.87
N LEU A 35 -3.18 9.32 -10.53
CA LEU A 35 -2.06 8.67 -9.85
C LEU A 35 -2.45 8.22 -8.43
N ARG A 36 -3.14 9.08 -7.67
CA ARG A 36 -3.64 8.76 -6.31
C ARG A 36 -4.62 7.59 -6.30
N SER A 37 -5.40 7.42 -7.36
CA SER A 37 -6.27 6.25 -7.54
C SER A 37 -5.52 4.92 -7.68
N ILE A 38 -4.24 4.96 -8.07
CA ILE A 38 -3.38 3.78 -8.15
C ILE A 38 -2.60 3.61 -6.84
N ILE A 39 -1.96 4.69 -6.36
CA ILE A 39 -1.17 4.75 -5.13
C ILE A 39 -1.53 6.03 -4.40
N ASN A 40 -2.21 5.93 -3.26
CA ASN A 40 -2.70 7.09 -2.52
C ASN A 40 -1.58 8.07 -2.10
N HIS A 41 -0.44 7.53 -1.67
CA HIS A 41 0.67 8.33 -1.16
C HIS A 41 1.56 8.81 -2.31
N LEU A 42 1.24 10.02 -2.80
CA LEU A 42 2.01 10.75 -3.80
C LEU A 42 2.77 11.91 -3.15
N LYS A 43 4.08 11.99 -3.41
CA LYS A 43 4.95 13.11 -3.05
C LYS A 43 5.53 13.75 -4.30
N GLN A 44 5.53 15.08 -4.34
CA GLN A 44 6.04 15.86 -5.46
C GLN A 44 7.28 16.63 -5.00
N PHE A 45 8.33 16.61 -5.82
CA PHE A 45 9.58 17.32 -5.56
C PHE A 45 9.96 18.13 -6.80
N GLN A 46 10.43 19.36 -6.57
CA GLN A 46 10.98 20.24 -7.60
C GLN A 46 12.51 20.21 -7.61
N ASP A 47 13.08 19.75 -6.49
CA ASP A 47 14.50 19.78 -6.19
C ASP A 47 15.05 18.36 -6.07
N ILE A 48 16.17 18.11 -6.75
CA ILE A 48 16.81 16.80 -6.83
C ILE A 48 17.35 16.37 -5.45
N GLU A 49 17.95 17.29 -4.70
CA GLU A 49 18.55 17.01 -3.40
C GLU A 49 17.49 16.66 -2.37
N GLN A 50 16.37 17.40 -2.34
CA GLN A 50 15.23 17.08 -1.48
C GLN A 50 14.64 15.70 -1.80
N CYS A 51 14.52 15.37 -3.08
CA CYS A 51 14.06 14.06 -3.52
C CYS A 51 15.03 12.94 -3.07
N HIS A 52 16.33 13.16 -3.25
CA HIS A 52 17.37 12.21 -2.85
C HIS A 52 17.34 11.96 -1.34
N GLN A 53 17.33 13.02 -0.53
CA GLN A 53 17.25 12.94 0.93
C GLN A 53 16.00 12.19 1.39
N TYR A 54 14.85 12.43 0.74
CA TYR A 54 13.63 11.71 1.07
C TYR A 54 13.73 10.20 0.77
N ILE A 55 14.33 9.83 -0.37
CA ILE A 55 14.53 8.43 -0.75
C ILE A 55 15.44 7.73 0.27
N GLU A 56 16.54 8.37 0.68
CA GLU A 56 17.48 7.81 1.66
C GLU A 56 16.86 7.67 3.06
N GLN A 57 16.18 8.72 3.54
CA GLN A 57 15.58 8.78 4.88
C GLN A 57 14.29 7.96 5.00
N SER A 58 13.73 7.49 3.87
CA SER A 58 12.53 6.65 3.88
C SER A 58 12.74 5.34 4.65
N LEU A 59 11.70 4.86 5.32
CA LEU A 59 11.76 3.60 6.09
C LEU A 59 12.07 2.41 5.18
N GLU A 60 12.85 1.44 5.66
CA GLU A 60 13.22 0.20 4.92
C GLU A 60 12.01 -0.60 4.41
N GLN A 61 10.88 -0.50 5.10
CA GLN A 61 9.66 -1.21 4.74
C GLN A 61 8.89 -0.53 3.59
N ASN A 62 9.19 0.75 3.32
CA ASN A 62 8.54 1.52 2.28
C ASN A 62 9.11 1.13 0.91
N ARG A 63 8.20 0.93 -0.03
CA ARG A 63 8.49 0.61 -1.42
C ARG A 63 8.23 1.84 -2.27
N LEU A 64 9.29 2.38 -2.85
CA LEU A 64 9.25 3.62 -3.59
C LEU A 64 9.13 3.35 -5.09
N ILE A 65 8.28 4.13 -5.74
CA ILE A 65 8.17 4.20 -7.20
C ILE A 65 8.48 5.64 -7.58
N LEU A 66 9.50 5.83 -8.42
CA LEU A 66 9.92 7.16 -8.87
C LEU A 66 9.42 7.42 -10.29
N ILE A 67 8.81 8.58 -10.50
CA ILE A 67 8.55 9.18 -11.79
C ILE A 67 9.44 10.41 -11.88
N VAL A 68 10.23 10.51 -12.94
CA VAL A 68 11.19 11.59 -13.14
C VAL A 68 11.18 12.05 -14.59
N ASN A 69 11.40 13.34 -14.83
CA ASN A 69 11.69 13.83 -16.17
C ASN A 69 13.05 13.29 -16.66
N ASP A 70 13.33 13.38 -17.96
CA ASP A 70 14.56 12.85 -18.54
C ASP A 70 15.81 13.61 -18.08
N GLU A 71 15.71 14.93 -17.91
CA GLU A 71 16.82 15.78 -17.46
C GLU A 71 17.25 15.45 -16.02
N PHE A 72 16.33 15.46 -15.06
CA PHE A 72 16.67 15.11 -13.68
C PHE A 72 16.93 13.61 -13.54
N GLY A 73 16.30 12.78 -14.37
CA GLY A 73 16.52 11.34 -14.41
C GLY A 73 17.99 10.98 -14.67
N LYS A 74 18.62 11.64 -15.65
CA LYS A 74 20.05 11.43 -15.96
C LYS A 74 20.97 11.78 -14.79
N ILE A 75 20.58 12.75 -13.96
CA ILE A 75 21.35 13.20 -12.80
C ILE A 75 21.12 12.26 -11.61
N ILE A 76 19.88 12.02 -11.23
CA ILE A 76 19.55 11.33 -9.97
C ILE A 76 19.71 9.80 -10.06
N ILE A 77 19.36 9.17 -11.19
CA ILE A 77 19.29 7.71 -11.31
C ILE A 77 20.64 7.02 -11.02
N PRO A 78 21.79 7.51 -11.52
CA PRO A 78 23.10 6.97 -11.15
C PRO A 78 23.34 6.90 -9.63
N HIS A 79 22.78 7.84 -8.86
CA HIS A 79 22.95 7.91 -7.41
C HIS A 79 21.93 7.09 -6.62
N ILE A 80 20.78 6.71 -7.20
CA ILE A 80 19.72 6.02 -6.45
C ILE A 80 19.44 4.59 -6.94
N HIS A 81 19.99 4.18 -8.09
CA HIS A 81 19.68 2.88 -8.69
C HIS A 81 20.05 1.68 -7.80
N TYR A 82 21.03 1.82 -6.89
CA TYR A 82 21.41 0.75 -5.97
C TYR A 82 20.46 0.60 -4.78
N ILE A 83 19.57 1.58 -4.51
CA ILE A 83 18.69 1.58 -3.34
C ILE A 83 17.60 0.53 -3.49
N ASP A 84 17.56 -0.47 -2.59
CA ASP A 84 16.62 -1.60 -2.67
C ASP A 84 15.15 -1.21 -2.45
N LYS A 85 14.91 -0.12 -1.71
CA LYS A 85 13.58 0.47 -1.50
C LYS A 85 12.95 0.92 -2.82
N LEU A 86 13.78 1.30 -3.79
CA LEU A 86 13.35 1.81 -5.09
C LEU A 86 13.02 0.63 -6.02
N LEU A 87 11.72 0.40 -6.20
CA LEU A 87 11.18 -0.77 -6.88
C LEU A 87 11.07 -0.60 -8.39
N SER A 88 10.74 0.60 -8.83
CA SER A 88 10.54 0.93 -10.24
C SER A 88 10.84 2.39 -10.47
N ILE A 89 11.48 2.69 -11.58
CA ILE A 89 11.71 4.05 -12.06
C ILE A 89 11.02 4.21 -13.41
N TYR A 90 10.27 5.28 -13.54
CA TYR A 90 9.59 5.69 -14.76
C TYR A 90 10.16 7.01 -15.20
N VAL A 91 10.61 7.08 -16.45
CA VAL A 91 11.16 8.30 -17.03
C VAL A 91 10.18 8.82 -18.07
N TYR A 92 9.78 10.08 -17.95
CA TYR A 92 9.00 10.74 -18.99
C TYR A 92 9.77 11.86 -19.66
N TYR A 93 9.48 12.10 -20.94
CA TYR A 93 10.19 13.06 -21.77
C TYR A 93 9.28 14.27 -22.04
N SER A 94 9.81 15.46 -21.83
CA SER A 94 9.13 16.71 -22.17
C SER A 94 9.27 17.08 -23.66
N ASP A 95 10.26 16.51 -24.35
CA ASP A 95 10.57 16.82 -25.75
C ASP A 95 10.75 15.54 -26.60
N ASN A 96 10.51 15.64 -27.90
CA ASN A 96 10.47 14.51 -28.84
C ASN A 96 11.86 13.89 -29.12
N ASN A 97 12.94 14.42 -28.53
CA ASN A 97 14.30 13.95 -28.77
C ASN A 97 14.67 12.85 -27.77
N ILE A 98 14.17 11.64 -28.06
CA ILE A 98 14.28 10.51 -27.13
C ILE A 98 15.67 9.86 -27.24
N ASP A 99 16.61 10.29 -26.39
CA ASP A 99 17.83 9.53 -26.18
C ASP A 99 17.56 8.32 -25.24
N LYS A 100 17.13 7.20 -25.82
CA LYS A 100 16.86 5.93 -25.10
C LYS A 100 18.13 5.18 -24.66
N GLN A 101 19.32 5.65 -25.02
CA GLN A 101 20.55 4.86 -24.83
C GLN A 101 21.00 4.80 -23.37
N TRP A 102 20.79 5.87 -22.60
CA TRP A 102 21.22 5.91 -21.20
C TRP A 102 20.31 5.08 -20.28
N SER A 103 19.00 5.04 -20.55
CA SER A 103 18.02 4.32 -19.71
C SER A 103 18.17 2.81 -19.79
N SER A 104 18.62 2.29 -20.93
CA SER A 104 18.86 0.85 -21.14
C SER A 104 19.97 0.28 -20.22
N LYS A 105 20.78 1.14 -19.58
CA LYS A 105 21.85 0.74 -18.67
C LYS A 105 21.36 0.35 -17.28
N PHE A 106 20.11 0.66 -16.91
CA PHE A 106 19.61 0.47 -15.55
C PHE A 106 18.41 -0.48 -15.51
N GLN A 107 18.57 -1.63 -14.86
CA GLN A 107 17.54 -2.69 -14.78
C GLN A 107 16.25 -2.24 -14.05
N LYS A 108 16.32 -1.21 -13.19
CA LYS A 108 15.16 -0.69 -12.43
C LYS A 108 14.29 0.29 -13.23
N ILE A 109 14.74 0.74 -14.40
CA ILE A 109 13.93 1.58 -15.29
C ILE A 109 12.95 0.66 -16.03
N LYS A 110 11.66 0.77 -15.70
CA LYS A 110 10.62 -0.11 -16.26
C LYS A 110 10.05 0.40 -17.58
N SER A 111 9.94 1.71 -17.73
CA SER A 111 9.52 2.30 -19.01
C SER A 111 10.01 3.73 -19.18
N VAL A 112 10.23 4.07 -20.44
CA VAL A 112 10.50 5.41 -20.96
C VAL A 112 9.29 5.80 -21.80
N VAL A 113 8.57 6.83 -21.39
CA VAL A 113 7.25 7.16 -21.97
C VAL A 113 7.15 8.65 -22.29
N VAL A 114 6.53 9.01 -23.42
CA VAL A 114 6.34 10.42 -23.80
C VAL A 114 4.99 10.95 -23.29
N HIS A 115 3.96 10.11 -23.29
CA HIS A 115 2.60 10.51 -22.91
C HIS A 115 2.23 10.10 -21.48
N ILE A 116 1.61 11.02 -20.74
CA ILE A 116 1.16 10.80 -19.36
C ILE A 116 0.13 9.65 -19.24
N ASP A 117 -0.72 9.48 -20.25
CA ASP A 117 -1.74 8.42 -20.26
C ASP A 117 -1.12 7.02 -20.35
N GLU A 118 -0.10 6.88 -21.21
CA GLU A 118 0.69 5.66 -21.33
C GLU A 118 1.45 5.38 -20.03
N LEU A 119 2.02 6.42 -19.40
CA LEU A 119 2.71 6.32 -18.12
C LEU A 119 1.77 5.79 -17.03
N ILE A 120 0.57 6.36 -16.90
CA ILE A 120 -0.43 5.94 -15.92
C ILE A 120 -0.87 4.48 -16.18
N SER A 121 -1.05 4.10 -17.44
CA SER A 121 -1.42 2.73 -17.82
C SER A 121 -0.32 1.72 -17.44
N GLU A 122 0.93 2.03 -17.76
CA GLU A 122 2.09 1.20 -17.42
C GLU A 122 2.28 1.07 -15.90
N ILE A 123 2.20 2.19 -15.17
CA ILE A 123 2.25 2.17 -13.70
C ILE A 123 1.12 1.27 -13.16
N LYS A 124 -0.12 1.42 -13.65
CA LYS A 124 -1.26 0.62 -13.20
C LYS A 124 -1.06 -0.87 -13.43
N LYS A 125 -0.49 -1.26 -14.59
CA LYS A 125 -0.22 -2.66 -14.95
C LYS A 125 0.91 -3.24 -14.10
N ASN A 126 2.04 -2.55 -14.03
CA ASN A 126 3.22 -3.00 -13.30
C ASN A 126 2.98 -3.03 -11.79
N PHE A 127 2.25 -2.04 -11.27
CA PHE A 127 1.87 -1.98 -9.86
C PHE A 127 1.02 -3.18 -9.44
N LYS A 128 0.07 -3.64 -10.26
CA LYS A 128 -0.72 -4.85 -9.97
C LYS A 128 0.15 -6.09 -9.80
N ILE A 129 1.14 -6.27 -10.67
CA ILE A 129 2.07 -7.40 -10.63
C ILE A 129 2.94 -7.28 -9.36
N GLN A 130 3.50 -6.10 -9.12
CA GLN A 130 4.38 -5.84 -7.98
C GLN A 130 3.67 -6.01 -6.64
N ARG A 131 2.42 -5.54 -6.53
CA ARG A 131 1.57 -5.75 -5.35
C ARG A 131 1.36 -7.24 -5.09
N LYS A 132 1.05 -8.04 -6.11
CA LYS A 132 0.87 -9.50 -5.97
C LYS A 132 2.15 -10.18 -5.47
N LEU A 133 3.32 -9.79 -5.97
CA LEU A 133 4.61 -10.33 -5.54
C LEU A 133 4.90 -9.96 -4.07
N GLU A 134 4.78 -8.68 -3.71
CA GLU A 134 5.01 -8.19 -2.34
C GLU A 134 4.02 -8.75 -1.31
N GLU A 135 2.79 -9.06 -1.71
CA GLU A 135 1.82 -9.76 -0.87
C GLU A 135 2.19 -11.23 -0.65
N SER A 136 2.85 -11.86 -1.62
CA SER A 136 3.25 -13.26 -1.54
C SER A 136 4.45 -13.49 -0.61
N PHE A 137 5.40 -12.55 -0.56
CA PHE A 137 6.60 -12.67 0.29
C PHE A 137 6.32 -12.60 1.80
N ALA A 138 5.23 -11.96 2.23
CA ALA A 138 4.92 -11.78 3.65
C ALA A 138 4.63 -13.09 4.41
N ILE A 139 4.24 -14.15 3.71
CA ILE A 139 3.95 -15.46 4.34
C ILE A 139 5.24 -16.27 4.54
N ASN A 140 6.25 -16.08 3.69
CA ASN A 140 7.47 -16.88 3.74
C ASN A 140 8.40 -16.51 4.91
N GLY A 141 8.31 -15.28 5.44
CA GLY A 141 9.10 -14.82 6.59
C GLY A 141 8.89 -15.65 7.86
N TYR A 142 7.69 -16.22 8.04
CA TYR A 142 7.41 -17.12 9.16
C TYR A 142 7.88 -18.57 8.94
N SER A 143 8.26 -18.93 7.70
CA SER A 143 8.66 -20.31 7.35
C SER A 143 10.16 -20.50 7.19
N LEU A 144 10.92 -19.45 6.82
CA LEU A 144 12.34 -19.63 6.49
C LEU A 144 13.27 -19.66 7.71
N HIS A 145 12.90 -19.06 8.84
CA HIS A 145 13.81 -18.99 9.99
C HIS A 145 13.76 -20.17 10.95
N ASN A 146 12.83 -21.11 10.76
CA ASN A 146 12.65 -22.27 11.65
C ASN A 146 13.06 -23.57 10.95
N GLN A 147 14.35 -23.69 10.62
CA GLN A 147 15.01 -24.98 10.45
C GLN A 147 15.16 -25.68 11.81
N SER A 148 14.04 -26.00 12.45
CA SER A 148 13.98 -26.99 13.53
C SER A 148 12.53 -27.42 13.68
N ARG A 149 12.20 -28.63 13.19
CA ARG A 149 10.86 -29.25 13.20
C ARG A 149 10.32 -29.58 14.60
N THR A 150 10.81 -28.94 15.66
CA THR A 150 10.53 -29.32 17.06
C THR A 150 10.34 -28.16 18.03
N ARG A 151 10.32 -26.90 17.60
CA ARG A 151 9.94 -25.78 18.48
C ARG A 151 8.68 -25.12 17.95
N LEU A 152 7.65 -25.11 18.78
CA LEU A 152 6.42 -24.35 18.58
C LEU A 152 6.79 -22.97 18.02
N ASN A 153 6.13 -22.55 16.93
CA ASN A 153 6.35 -21.21 16.39
C ASN A 153 5.70 -20.21 17.34
N ILE A 154 6.41 -19.89 18.44
CA ILE A 154 5.92 -19.04 19.54
C ILE A 154 5.36 -17.72 19.00
N PRO A 155 6.02 -17.00 18.07
CA PRO A 155 5.45 -15.81 17.46
C PRO A 155 4.07 -16.04 16.83
N PHE A 156 3.91 -17.12 16.06
CA PHE A 156 2.62 -17.45 15.45
C PHE A 156 1.54 -17.75 16.49
N LEU A 157 1.87 -18.54 17.52
CA LEU A 157 0.92 -18.83 18.60
C LEU A 157 0.51 -17.56 19.36
N LEU A 158 1.46 -16.66 19.62
CA LEU A 158 1.18 -15.37 20.24
C LEU A 158 0.28 -14.50 19.36
N SER A 159 0.51 -14.46 18.04
CA SER A 159 -0.39 -13.77 17.10
C SER A 159 -1.80 -14.37 17.10
N GLN A 160 -1.92 -15.70 17.16
CA GLN A 160 -3.22 -16.37 17.24
C GLN A 160 -3.95 -16.04 18.54
N ILE A 161 -3.28 -16.13 19.69
CA ILE A 161 -3.85 -15.77 20.99
C ILE A 161 -4.26 -14.30 21.02
N PHE A 162 -3.44 -13.42 20.45
CA PHE A 162 -3.77 -12.01 20.33
C PHE A 162 -5.03 -11.79 19.49
N LEU A 163 -5.11 -12.38 18.30
CA LEU A 163 -6.29 -12.29 17.44
C LEU A 163 -7.53 -12.86 18.14
N ASP A 164 -7.42 -14.04 18.74
CA ASP A 164 -8.51 -14.66 19.49
C ASP A 164 -8.96 -13.80 20.68
N SER A 165 -8.04 -13.07 21.33
CA SER A 165 -8.38 -12.16 22.43
C SER A 165 -9.06 -10.90 21.90
N LEU A 166 -8.51 -10.32 20.83
CA LEU A 166 -9.03 -9.13 20.15
C LEU A 166 -10.47 -9.33 19.66
N LEU A 167 -10.76 -10.51 19.11
CA LEU A 167 -12.05 -10.86 18.51
C LEU A 167 -13.11 -11.23 19.56
N ARG A 168 -12.70 -11.53 20.80
CA ARG A 168 -13.63 -11.72 21.93
C ARG A 168 -14.05 -10.40 22.58
N LEU A 169 -13.34 -9.31 22.30
CA LEU A 169 -13.72 -7.99 22.81
C LEU A 169 -14.95 -7.50 22.06
N GLU A 170 -15.97 -7.08 22.80
CA GLU A 170 -17.17 -6.49 22.21
C GLU A 170 -16.78 -5.25 21.38
N SER A 171 -17.23 -5.22 20.12
CA SER A 171 -17.09 -4.04 19.28
C SER A 171 -18.17 -3.04 19.64
N ASN A 172 -17.79 -1.77 19.75
CA ASN A 172 -18.77 -0.69 19.92
C ASN A 172 -18.94 0.05 18.58
N GLU A 173 -20.06 0.74 18.38
CA GLU A 173 -20.29 1.62 17.21
C GLU A 173 -19.27 2.76 17.15
N ASN A 174 -18.76 3.18 18.32
CA ASN A 174 -17.66 4.14 18.41
C ASN A 174 -16.39 3.64 17.68
N ASP A 175 -16.17 2.32 17.74
CA ASP A 175 -15.22 1.52 16.99
C ASP A 175 -15.11 1.89 15.52
N GLN A 176 -16.24 1.65 14.88
CA GLN A 176 -16.42 1.82 13.45
C GLN A 176 -16.35 3.29 13.07
N ASN A 177 -16.96 4.18 13.86
CA ASN A 177 -16.90 5.62 13.59
C ASN A 177 -15.46 6.16 13.65
N ASN A 178 -14.66 5.68 14.59
CA ASN A 178 -13.24 6.06 14.67
C ASN A 178 -12.44 5.52 13.48
N LEU A 179 -12.70 4.29 13.03
CA LEU A 179 -12.09 3.76 11.81
C LEU A 179 -12.45 4.60 10.58
N ILE A 180 -13.74 4.94 10.40
CA ILE A 180 -14.18 5.73 9.25
C ILE A 180 -13.53 7.12 9.27
N ARG A 181 -13.49 7.79 10.42
CA ARG A 181 -12.81 9.10 10.55
C ARG A 181 -11.34 9.00 10.20
N TYR A 182 -10.67 7.96 10.67
CA TYR A 182 -9.26 7.72 10.35
C TYR A 182 -9.07 7.50 8.84
N LEU A 183 -9.88 6.65 8.21
CA LEU A 183 -9.82 6.40 6.76
C LEU A 183 -10.10 7.69 5.96
N GLN A 184 -11.08 8.50 6.38
CA GLN A 184 -11.37 9.78 5.73
C GLN A 184 -10.19 10.74 5.78
N HIS A 185 -9.45 10.76 6.89
CA HIS A 185 -8.24 11.57 7.02
C HIS A 185 -7.08 11.02 6.17
N GLU A 186 -6.81 9.71 6.20
CA GLU A 186 -5.72 9.09 5.41
C GLU A 186 -5.94 9.23 3.89
N TYR A 187 -7.20 9.25 3.45
CA TYR A 187 -7.60 9.33 2.04
C TYR A 187 -8.21 10.69 1.65
N GLU A 188 -8.00 11.75 2.44
CA GLU A 188 -8.62 13.08 2.23
C GLU A 188 -8.36 13.66 0.84
N ASN A 189 -7.19 13.36 0.26
CA ASN A 189 -6.76 13.85 -1.04
C ASN A 189 -7.18 12.93 -2.21
N ASN A 190 -8.03 11.94 -1.95
CA ASN A 190 -8.48 10.96 -2.93
C ASN A 190 -10.02 10.88 -2.97
N PRO A 191 -10.68 11.60 -3.89
CA PRO A 191 -12.15 11.68 -3.93
C PRO A 191 -12.82 10.33 -4.21
N ASN A 192 -12.17 9.45 -4.98
CA ASN A 192 -12.70 8.12 -5.28
C ASN A 192 -12.76 7.26 -4.01
N GLU A 193 -11.72 7.32 -3.18
CA GLU A 193 -11.68 6.61 -1.90
C GLU A 193 -12.65 7.21 -0.90
N LEU A 194 -12.78 8.54 -0.82
CA LEU A 194 -13.78 9.18 0.04
C LEU A 194 -15.21 8.73 -0.32
N ASN A 195 -15.53 8.65 -1.61
CA ASN A 195 -16.82 8.13 -2.06
C ASN A 195 -17.00 6.64 -1.69
N ASN A 196 -15.95 5.82 -1.85
CA ASN A 196 -15.99 4.42 -1.41
C ASN A 196 -16.17 4.27 0.10
N ILE A 197 -15.53 5.11 0.90
CA ILE A 197 -15.65 5.14 2.37
C ILE A 197 -17.08 5.53 2.77
N GLN A 198 -17.69 6.50 2.08
CA GLN A 198 -19.07 6.89 2.33
C GLN A 198 -20.04 5.75 1.98
N GLN A 199 -19.88 5.12 0.80
CA GLN A 199 -20.67 3.96 0.42
C GLN A 199 -20.50 2.80 1.41
N PHE A 200 -19.29 2.59 1.90
CA PHE A 200 -18.99 1.59 2.92
C PHE A 200 -19.72 1.91 4.22
N LYS A 201 -19.64 3.15 4.71
CA LYS A 201 -20.35 3.58 5.93
C LYS A 201 -21.87 3.34 5.84
N GLU A 202 -22.47 3.62 4.69
CA GLU A 202 -23.94 3.54 4.51
C GLU A 202 -24.44 2.12 4.23
N ASN A 203 -23.67 1.32 3.49
CA ASN A 203 -24.12 0.03 2.96
C ASN A 203 -23.40 -1.18 3.57
N TYR A 204 -22.55 -0.98 4.59
CA TYR A 204 -21.86 -2.08 5.25
C TYR A 204 -22.84 -2.98 6.01
N ILE A 205 -22.74 -4.28 5.75
CA ILE A 205 -23.45 -5.33 6.48
C ILE A 205 -22.46 -6.48 6.64
N SER A 206 -22.40 -7.09 7.84
CA SER A 206 -21.45 -8.15 8.20
C SER A 206 -21.41 -9.32 7.22
N ASN A 207 -22.54 -9.66 6.58
CA ASN A 207 -22.61 -10.75 5.60
C ASN A 207 -21.94 -10.44 4.25
N LYS A 208 -21.65 -9.16 3.97
CA LYS A 208 -21.00 -8.68 2.73
C LYS A 208 -19.55 -8.25 2.97
N VAL A 209 -18.96 -8.53 4.13
CA VAL A 209 -17.59 -8.13 4.46
C VAL A 209 -16.55 -8.64 3.43
N LEU A 210 -16.71 -9.86 2.92
CA LEU A 210 -15.81 -10.42 1.90
C LEU A 210 -15.91 -9.66 0.58
N TRP A 211 -17.11 -9.19 0.20
CA TRP A 211 -17.30 -8.38 -0.99
C TRP A 211 -16.55 -7.04 -0.88
N TRP A 212 -16.59 -6.40 0.29
CA TRP A 212 -15.81 -5.19 0.57
C TRP A 212 -14.31 -5.45 0.58
N TYR A 213 -13.88 -6.61 1.08
CA TYR A 213 -12.47 -7.03 1.07
C TYR A 213 -11.96 -7.29 -0.37
N GLU A 214 -12.80 -7.84 -1.25
CA GLU A 214 -12.44 -8.13 -2.64
C GLU A 214 -12.56 -6.93 -3.59
N LYS A 215 -13.21 -5.83 -3.15
CA LYS A 215 -13.43 -4.64 -3.97
C LYS A 215 -12.08 -4.02 -4.38
N LYS A 216 -11.71 -4.17 -5.66
CA LYS A 216 -10.39 -3.79 -6.19
C LYS A 216 -10.12 -2.28 -6.18
N ASP A 217 -11.17 -1.49 -6.33
CA ASP A 217 -11.09 -0.03 -6.41
C ASP A 217 -11.19 0.64 -5.04
N PHE A 218 -11.18 -0.14 -3.95
CA PHE A 218 -11.25 0.38 -2.59
C PHE A 218 -10.01 -0.07 -1.81
N PHE A 219 -9.25 0.87 -1.25
CA PHE A 219 -8.00 0.55 -0.56
C PHE A 219 -8.18 -0.10 0.82
N PHE A 220 -9.40 -0.36 1.26
CA PHE A 220 -9.69 -1.00 2.54
C PHE A 220 -8.95 -2.32 2.76
N SER A 221 -8.98 -3.24 1.79
CA SER A 221 -8.28 -4.52 1.94
C SER A 221 -6.76 -4.37 1.96
N SER A 222 -6.23 -3.42 1.18
CA SER A 222 -4.81 -3.07 1.20
C SER A 222 -4.40 -2.48 2.55
N THR A 223 -5.24 -1.62 3.12
CA THR A 223 -5.06 -1.00 4.45
C THR A 223 -5.09 -2.06 5.54
N LEU A 224 -6.10 -2.93 5.54
CA LEU A 224 -6.24 -4.02 6.51
C LEU A 224 -5.04 -4.96 6.46
N ASN A 225 -4.62 -5.37 5.25
CA ASN A 225 -3.44 -6.22 5.08
C ASN A 225 -2.15 -5.53 5.56
N ALA A 226 -2.03 -4.21 5.40
CA ALA A 226 -0.89 -3.45 5.91
C ALA A 226 -0.89 -3.37 7.44
N VAL A 227 -2.06 -3.15 8.07
CA VAL A 227 -2.22 -3.16 9.53
C VAL A 227 -1.80 -4.51 10.12
N LEU A 228 -2.27 -5.61 9.53
CA LEU A 228 -1.94 -6.96 9.99
C LEU A 228 -0.45 -7.28 9.84
N LYS A 229 0.20 -6.77 8.79
CA LYS A 229 1.65 -6.97 8.55
C LYS A 229 2.53 -6.12 9.46
N THR A 230 2.09 -4.90 9.78
CA THR A 230 2.86 -3.97 10.62
C THR A 230 2.57 -4.16 12.11
N GLU A 231 1.67 -5.10 12.47
CA GLU A 231 1.23 -5.40 13.84
C GLU A 231 0.79 -4.13 14.60
N ASN A 232 0.19 -3.16 13.89
CA ASN A 232 -0.28 -1.93 14.51
C ASN A 232 -1.53 -2.23 15.36
N LEU A 233 -1.31 -2.45 16.66
CA LEU A 233 -2.36 -2.86 17.61
C LEU A 233 -3.53 -1.88 17.66
N SER A 234 -3.25 -0.57 17.64
CA SER A 234 -4.28 0.48 17.67
C SER A 234 -5.22 0.38 16.46
N MET A 235 -4.64 0.19 15.27
CA MET A 235 -5.41 0.01 14.04
C MET A 235 -6.12 -1.34 14.01
N MET A 236 -5.47 -2.44 14.45
CA MET A 236 -6.10 -3.76 14.56
C MET A 236 -7.35 -3.69 15.45
N PHE A 237 -7.30 -2.92 16.53
CA PHE A 237 -8.43 -2.70 17.42
C PHE A 237 -9.60 -1.97 16.76
N LEU A 238 -9.34 -1.01 15.86
CA LEU A 238 -10.38 -0.34 15.07
C LEU A 238 -10.97 -1.27 14.00
N PHE A 239 -10.15 -2.15 13.42
CA PHE A 239 -10.57 -3.14 12.44
C PHE A 239 -11.24 -4.39 13.05
N ARG A 240 -11.35 -4.49 14.39
CA ARG A 240 -11.74 -5.75 15.06
C ARG A 240 -13.11 -6.29 14.65
N SER A 241 -14.12 -5.43 14.49
CA SER A 241 -15.46 -5.86 14.03
C SER A 241 -15.41 -6.46 12.62
N PHE A 242 -14.66 -5.82 11.73
CA PHE A 242 -14.48 -6.32 10.37
C PHE A 242 -13.68 -7.63 10.33
N LEU A 243 -12.64 -7.75 11.17
CA LEU A 243 -11.88 -8.99 11.31
C LEU A 243 -12.75 -10.14 11.83
N PHE A 244 -13.64 -9.85 12.79
CA PHE A 244 -14.63 -10.80 13.30
C PHE A 244 -15.58 -11.26 12.19
N ASP A 245 -16.16 -10.31 11.45
CA ASP A 245 -17.06 -10.62 10.34
C ASP A 245 -16.35 -11.46 9.25
N ILE A 246 -15.10 -11.13 8.92
CA ILE A 246 -14.28 -11.91 7.98
C ILE A 246 -14.09 -13.34 8.52
N GLN A 247 -13.72 -13.50 9.79
CA GLN A 247 -13.52 -14.81 10.40
C GLN A 247 -14.80 -15.65 10.37
N GLU A 248 -15.95 -15.06 10.71
CA GLU A 248 -17.24 -15.74 10.67
C GLU A 248 -17.62 -16.19 9.26
N GLN A 249 -17.42 -15.33 8.25
CA GLN A 249 -17.66 -15.72 6.86
C GLN A 249 -16.69 -16.82 6.40
N LEU A 250 -15.39 -16.72 6.71
CA LEU A 250 -14.41 -17.75 6.34
C LEU A 250 -14.71 -19.09 7.01
N ARG A 251 -15.15 -19.08 8.28
CA ARG A 251 -15.57 -20.29 9.00
C ARG A 251 -16.79 -20.93 8.34
N LYS A 252 -17.75 -20.11 7.88
CA LYS A 252 -18.95 -20.60 7.16
C LYS A 252 -18.59 -21.28 5.84
N TYR A 253 -17.61 -20.77 5.11
CA TYR A 253 -17.14 -21.33 3.82
C TYR A 253 -15.93 -22.27 3.96
N GLN A 254 -15.59 -22.69 5.18
CA GLN A 254 -14.43 -23.53 5.42
C GLN A 254 -14.60 -24.89 4.74
N SER A 255 -13.66 -25.24 3.86
CA SER A 255 -13.65 -26.55 3.21
C SER A 255 -13.41 -27.65 4.24
N LYS A 256 -14.27 -28.68 4.21
CA LYS A 256 -14.12 -29.89 5.03
C LYS A 256 -13.06 -30.85 4.47
N GLN A 257 -12.55 -30.57 3.27
CA GLN A 257 -11.59 -31.42 2.58
C GLN A 257 -10.21 -30.74 2.53
N ARG A 258 -9.15 -31.55 2.54
CA ARG A 258 -7.78 -31.04 2.34
C ARG A 258 -7.64 -30.54 0.91
N LEU A 259 -7.44 -29.23 0.77
CA LEU A 259 -7.21 -28.58 -0.52
C LEU A 259 -5.71 -28.35 -0.72
N LYS A 260 -5.23 -28.66 -1.92
CA LYS A 260 -3.90 -28.23 -2.38
C LYS A 260 -4.08 -26.96 -3.20
N VAL A 261 -3.57 -25.85 -2.69
CA VAL A 261 -3.68 -24.53 -3.32
C VAL A 261 -2.32 -24.11 -3.86
N TYR A 262 -2.32 -23.45 -5.02
CA TYR A 262 -1.16 -22.83 -5.66
C TYR A 262 -1.45 -21.32 -5.80
N ARG A 263 -0.42 -20.48 -5.78
CA ARG A 263 -0.55 -19.00 -5.83
C ARG A 263 0.24 -18.40 -6.98
#